data_AF-A0A376TR67-F1
#
_entry.id   AF-A0A376TR67-F1
#
_cell.length_a   1.000
_cell.length_b   1.000
_cell.length_c   1.000
_cell.angle_alpha   90.00
_cell.angle_beta   90.00
_cell.angle_gamma   90.00
#
_symmetry.space_group_name_H-M   'P 1'
#
loop_
_entity.id
_entity.type
_entity.pdbx_description
1 polymer ?
#
loop_
_entity_poly.entity_id
_entity_poly.type
_entity_poly.pdbx_seq_one_letter_code
_entity_poly.pdbx_strand_id
1 'polypeptide(L)'
;MVTPRVVELLRQMLDEAREVIRGSQTLPAWCENWAQEVDARLTKEAQSALRPVINLTGTVLHTNLGRALQAEAAVEAVAQAMRSPVTLEYDLDDAGRGHRDRALAQLLCRITGRKMPVSLITMRRRCY
;
A
#
# COMPACT_ATOMS: atom_id res chain seq x y z
N MET A 1 -1.78 19.86 -20.66
CA MET A 1 -2.30 20.52 -19.43
C MET A 1 -1.20 20.46 -18.39
N VAL A 2 -0.73 21.59 -17.87
CA VAL A 2 0.20 21.60 -16.72
C VAL A 2 -0.60 21.15 -15.49
N THR A 3 -0.20 20.06 -14.86
CA THR A 3 -0.89 19.50 -13.68
C THR A 3 -0.79 20.48 -12.50
N PRO A 4 -1.82 20.61 -11.63
CA PRO A 4 -1.79 21.51 -10.47
C PRO A 4 -0.56 21.32 -9.59
N ARG A 5 -0.07 20.07 -9.50
CA ARG A 5 1.13 19.70 -8.74
C ARG A 5 2.42 20.32 -9.27
N VAL A 6 2.56 20.43 -10.59
CA VAL A 6 3.76 21.02 -11.23
C VAL A 6 3.87 22.49 -10.87
N VAL A 7 2.75 23.22 -10.90
CA VAL A 7 2.70 24.64 -10.55
C VAL A 7 3.04 24.86 -9.08
N GLU A 8 2.51 24.01 -8.19
CA GLU A 8 2.80 24.06 -6.75
C GLU A 8 4.30 23.86 -6.49
N LEU A 9 4.92 22.85 -7.11
CA LEU A 9 6.34 22.56 -6.94
C LEU A 9 7.24 23.67 -7.49
N LEU A 10 6.89 24.24 -8.65
CA LEU A 10 7.62 25.38 -9.21
C LEU A 10 7.58 26.61 -8.29
N ARG A 11 6.45 26.86 -7.62
CA ARG A 11 6.34 27.95 -6.62
C ARG A 11 7.22 27.68 -5.42
N GLN A 12 7.22 26.45 -4.91
CA GLN A 12 8.11 26.05 -3.80
C GLN A 12 9.58 26.21 -4.18
N MET A 13 9.98 25.79 -5.38
CA MET A 13 11.34 25.96 -5.88
C MET A 13 11.71 27.45 -6.04
N LEU A 14 10.78 28.29 -6.49
CA LEU A 14 11.01 29.73 -6.56
C LEU A 14 11.27 30.35 -5.18
N ASP A 15 10.52 29.93 -4.17
CA ASP A 15 10.74 30.41 -2.80
C ASP A 15 12.06 29.88 -2.22
N GLU A 16 12.42 28.63 -2.49
CA GLU A 16 13.75 28.07 -2.14
C GLU A 16 14.88 28.88 -2.79
N ALA A 17 14.78 29.18 -4.09
CA ALA A 17 15.78 29.99 -4.78
C ALA A 17 15.92 31.39 -4.17
N ARG A 18 14.81 32.03 -3.79
CA ARG A 18 14.82 33.34 -3.12
C ARG A 18 15.57 33.30 -1.79
N GLU A 19 15.35 32.25 -0.99
CA GLU A 19 16.06 32.10 0.29
C GLU A 19 17.55 31.80 0.11
N VAL A 20 17.92 30.96 -0.86
CA VAL A 20 19.33 30.68 -1.18
C VAL A 20 20.05 31.94 -1.61
N ILE A 21 19.45 32.74 -2.50
CA ILE A 21 20.04 34.01 -2.97
C ILE A 21 20.18 34.99 -1.80
N ARG A 22 19.18 35.07 -0.90
CA ARG A 22 19.24 35.97 0.26
C ARG A 22 20.34 35.57 1.24
N GLY A 23 20.53 34.28 1.49
CA GLY A 23 21.48 33.79 2.49
C GLY A 23 22.92 33.65 1.99
N SER A 24 23.10 33.29 0.72
CA SER A 24 24.42 32.93 0.17
C SER A 24 24.87 33.80 -1.00
N GLN A 25 24.00 34.67 -1.53
CA GLN A 25 24.23 35.43 -2.76
C GLN A 25 24.62 34.55 -3.97
N THR A 26 24.28 33.27 -3.93
CA THR A 26 24.49 32.32 -5.03
C THR A 26 23.16 31.80 -5.56
N LEU A 27 23.16 31.28 -6.78
CA LEU A 27 22.02 30.56 -7.32
C LEU A 27 22.05 29.10 -6.86
N PRO A 28 20.89 28.46 -6.65
CA PRO A 28 20.84 27.03 -6.40
C PRO A 28 21.47 26.23 -7.55
N ALA A 29 22.15 25.11 -7.24
CA ALA A 29 22.84 24.29 -8.24
C ALA A 29 21.94 23.80 -9.40
N TRP A 30 20.63 23.70 -9.16
CA TRP A 30 19.64 23.26 -10.13
C TRP A 30 19.07 24.39 -11.01
N CYS A 31 19.50 25.65 -10.83
CA CYS A 31 18.91 26.81 -11.50
C CYS A 31 19.03 26.81 -13.03
N GLU A 32 20.01 26.08 -13.56
CA GLU A 32 20.25 25.97 -15.01
C GLU A 32 19.16 25.14 -15.72
N ASN A 33 18.51 24.22 -15.01
CA ASN A 33 17.49 23.34 -15.60
C ASN A 33 16.34 23.03 -14.64
N TRP A 34 15.41 23.97 -14.54
CA TRP A 34 14.20 23.85 -13.72
C TRP A 34 13.33 22.66 -14.10
N ALA A 35 13.20 22.36 -15.39
CA ALA A 35 12.37 21.25 -15.85
C ALA A 35 12.91 19.90 -15.37
N GLN A 36 14.23 19.70 -15.47
CA GLN A 36 14.88 18.48 -14.97
C GLN A 36 14.76 18.35 -13.46
N GLU A 37 14.93 19.45 -12.72
CA GLU A 37 14.82 19.41 -11.26
C GLU A 37 13.37 19.15 -10.80
N VAL A 38 12.38 19.74 -11.47
CA VAL A 38 10.96 19.46 -11.22
C VAL A 38 10.66 17.98 -11.47
N ASP A 39 11.12 17.44 -12.60
CA ASP A 39 10.91 16.03 -12.94
C ASP A 39 11.56 15.08 -11.92
N ALA A 40 12.79 15.39 -11.49
CA ALA A 40 13.49 14.62 -10.47
C ALA A 40 12.75 14.63 -9.12
N ARG A 41 12.27 15.81 -8.68
CA ARG A 41 11.51 15.95 -7.43
C ARG A 41 10.15 15.24 -7.50
N LEU A 42 9.41 15.39 -8.60
CA LEU A 42 8.14 14.69 -8.80
C LEU A 42 8.33 13.17 -8.86
N THR A 43 9.36 12.71 -9.57
CA THR A 43 9.70 11.28 -9.63
C THR A 43 10.01 10.73 -8.24
N LYS A 44 10.73 11.50 -7.42
CA LYS A 44 11.03 11.12 -6.03
C LYS A 44 9.78 11.09 -5.15
N GLU A 45 8.89 12.07 -5.27
CA GLU A 45 7.63 12.13 -4.51
C GLU A 45 6.63 11.05 -4.93
N ALA A 46 6.61 10.69 -6.21
CA ALA A 46 5.74 9.65 -6.74
C ALA A 46 6.15 8.23 -6.30
N GLN A 47 7.33 8.07 -5.68
CA GLN A 47 7.74 6.78 -5.14
C GLN A 47 6.86 6.38 -3.97
N SER A 48 6.27 5.18 -4.06
CA SER A 48 5.54 4.57 -2.95
C SER A 48 6.42 4.50 -1.69
N ALA A 49 5.84 4.81 -0.53
CA ALA A 49 6.49 4.60 0.77
C ALA A 49 6.80 3.11 1.01
N LEU A 50 6.02 2.21 0.43
CA LEU A 50 6.25 0.77 0.45
C LEU A 50 7.00 0.34 -0.81
N ARG A 51 8.24 -0.11 -0.63
CA ARG A 51 9.11 -0.55 -1.71
C ARG A 51 9.61 -1.96 -1.45
N PRO A 52 9.76 -2.80 -2.50
CA PRO A 52 10.46 -4.07 -2.37
C PRO A 52 11.90 -3.84 -1.89
N VAL A 53 12.39 -4.73 -1.02
CA VAL A 53 13.77 -4.72 -0.52
C VAL A 53 14.38 -6.10 -0.64
N ILE A 54 15.70 -6.17 -0.74
CA ILE A 54 16.46 -7.42 -0.64
C ILE A 54 16.76 -7.65 0.84
N ASN A 55 16.27 -8.76 1.40
CA ASN A 55 16.54 -9.12 2.78
C ASN A 55 17.91 -9.80 2.90
N LEU A 56 18.89 -9.08 3.47
CA LEU A 56 20.25 -9.59 3.71
C LEU A 56 20.51 -9.96 5.18
N THR A 57 19.48 -9.98 6.02
CA THR A 57 19.62 -10.24 7.47
C THR A 57 19.71 -11.73 7.83
N GLY A 58 19.38 -12.62 6.89
CA GLY A 58 19.22 -14.06 7.15
C GLY A 58 17.94 -14.44 7.92
N THR A 59 17.13 -13.46 8.35
CA THR A 59 15.87 -13.72 9.06
C THR A 59 14.74 -13.99 8.06
N VAL A 60 14.17 -15.20 8.09
CA VAL A 60 13.07 -15.60 7.20
C VAL A 60 11.76 -14.85 7.52
N LEU A 61 11.32 -14.86 8.78
CA LEU A 61 10.10 -14.16 9.22
C LEU A 61 10.44 -12.80 9.83
N HIS A 62 10.78 -11.85 8.96
CA HIS A 62 11.24 -10.53 9.41
C HIS A 62 10.06 -9.60 9.70
N THR A 63 9.82 -9.27 10.97
CA THR A 63 8.66 -8.47 11.42
C THR A 63 8.61 -7.09 10.78
N ASN A 64 9.75 -6.42 10.64
CA ASN A 64 9.81 -5.08 10.01
C ASN A 64 9.73 -5.10 8.48
N LEU A 65 9.90 -6.27 7.84
CA LEU A 65 9.87 -6.42 6.38
C LEU A 65 8.63 -7.17 5.89
N GLY A 66 7.59 -7.29 6.72
CA GLY A 66 6.30 -7.87 6.32
C GLY A 66 6.17 -9.38 6.52
N ARG A 67 7.04 -10.02 7.33
CA ARG A 67 6.98 -11.45 7.67
C ARG A 67 7.13 -12.35 6.44
N ALA A 68 6.18 -13.25 6.21
CA ALA A 68 6.23 -14.24 5.14
C ALA A 68 5.78 -13.63 3.81
N LEU A 69 6.57 -13.89 2.76
CA LEU A 69 6.15 -13.62 1.39
C LEU A 69 4.92 -14.47 1.05
N GLN A 70 3.96 -13.88 0.35
CA GLN A 70 2.80 -14.60 -0.15
C GLN A 70 3.19 -15.44 -1.36
N ALA A 71 2.58 -16.62 -1.51
CA ALA A 71 2.70 -17.39 -2.74
C ALA A 71 1.98 -16.66 -3.89
N GLU A 72 2.46 -16.82 -5.12
CA GLU A 72 1.89 -16.13 -6.29
C GLU A 72 0.39 -16.41 -6.44
N ALA A 73 -0.04 -17.65 -6.23
CA ALA A 73 -1.45 -18.03 -6.26
C ALA A 73 -2.32 -17.27 -5.23
N ALA A 74 -1.75 -16.92 -4.05
CA ALA A 74 -2.45 -16.12 -3.06
C ALA A 74 -2.55 -14.65 -3.48
N VAL A 75 -1.49 -14.10 -4.09
CA VAL A 75 -1.47 -12.73 -4.63
C VAL A 75 -2.51 -12.59 -5.75
N GLU A 76 -2.55 -13.54 -6.69
CA GLU A 76 -3.50 -13.55 -7.79
C GLU A 76 -4.95 -13.63 -7.30
N ALA A 77 -5.24 -14.52 -6.34
CA ALA A 77 -6.58 -14.66 -5.76
C ALA A 77 -7.06 -13.35 -5.11
N VAL A 78 -6.19 -12.66 -4.36
CA VAL A 78 -6.52 -11.35 -3.76
C VAL A 78 -6.73 -10.29 -4.83
N ALA A 79 -5.84 -10.22 -5.83
CA ALA A 79 -5.97 -9.28 -6.92
C ALA A 79 -7.30 -9.45 -7.68
N GLN A 80 -7.71 -10.69 -7.92
CA GLN A 80 -9.00 -10.98 -8.56
C GLN A 80 -10.18 -10.57 -7.69
N ALA A 81 -10.14 -10.87 -6.39
CA ALA A 81 -11.20 -10.47 -5.44
C ALA A 81 -11.34 -8.95 -5.31
N MET A 82 -10.25 -8.19 -5.47
CA MET A 82 -10.26 -6.73 -5.39
C MET A 82 -10.76 -6.04 -6.66
N ARG A 83 -10.88 -6.74 -7.79
CA ARG A 83 -11.29 -6.16 -9.09
C ARG A 83 -12.79 -6.03 -9.25
N SER A 84 -13.61 -6.61 -8.38
CA SER A 84 -15.07 -6.61 -8.51
C SER A 84 -15.76 -6.71 -7.14
N PRO A 85 -17.03 -6.30 -7.02
CA PRO A 85 -17.84 -6.65 -5.86
C PRO A 85 -17.86 -8.17 -5.69
N VAL A 86 -17.62 -8.65 -4.48
CA VAL A 86 -17.62 -10.07 -4.15
C VAL A 86 -18.72 -10.38 -3.14
N THR A 87 -19.12 -11.65 -3.07
CA THR A 87 -20.14 -12.16 -2.15
C THR A 87 -19.62 -12.27 -0.71
N LEU A 88 -18.94 -11.22 -0.22
CA LEU A 88 -18.26 -11.23 1.08
C LEU A 88 -19.24 -11.49 2.23
N GLU A 89 -20.41 -10.87 2.21
CA GLU A 89 -21.48 -11.10 3.20
C GLU A 89 -22.81 -11.45 2.51
N TYR A 90 -22.73 -12.11 1.36
CA TYR A 90 -23.93 -12.49 0.59
C TYR A 90 -23.97 -14.01 0.39
N ASP A 91 -25.06 -14.62 0.84
CA ASP A 91 -25.31 -16.05 0.64
C ASP A 91 -26.08 -16.23 -0.68
N LEU A 92 -25.49 -16.96 -1.63
CA LEU A 92 -26.09 -17.23 -2.93
C LEU A 92 -27.23 -18.24 -2.84
N ASP A 93 -27.25 -19.09 -1.81
CA ASP A 93 -28.26 -20.14 -1.66
C ASP A 93 -29.56 -19.60 -1.06
N ASP A 94 -29.46 -18.70 -0.08
CA ASP A 94 -30.61 -18.09 0.63
C ASP A 94 -30.91 -16.65 0.18
N ALA A 95 -30.19 -16.17 -0.85
CA ALA A 95 -30.26 -14.80 -1.39
C ALA A 95 -30.24 -13.69 -0.31
N GLY A 96 -29.55 -13.97 0.80
CA GLY A 96 -29.61 -13.21 2.04
C GLY A 96 -28.24 -12.80 2.55
N ARG A 97 -28.22 -12.20 3.74
CA ARG A 97 -26.95 -11.80 4.38
C ARG A 97 -26.23 -13.04 4.91
N GLY A 98 -25.04 -13.29 4.37
CA GLY A 98 -24.12 -14.33 4.82
C GLY A 98 -23.06 -13.82 5.81
N HIS A 99 -22.22 -14.73 6.30
CA HIS A 99 -21.07 -14.39 7.15
C HIS A 99 -19.76 -14.57 6.38
N ARG A 100 -18.96 -13.50 6.28
CA ARG A 100 -17.68 -13.48 5.54
C ARG A 100 -16.69 -14.58 5.88
N ASP A 101 -16.70 -15.04 7.12
CA ASP A 101 -15.74 -16.03 7.61
C ASP A 101 -16.20 -17.47 7.39
N ARG A 102 -17.38 -17.70 6.77
CA ARG A 102 -17.95 -19.04 6.53
C ARG A 102 -17.04 -19.91 5.66
N ALA A 103 -16.55 -19.37 4.54
CA ALA A 103 -15.65 -20.10 3.64
C ALA A 103 -14.34 -20.47 4.34
N LEU A 104 -13.79 -19.55 5.14
CA LEU A 104 -12.58 -19.77 5.91
C LEU A 104 -12.79 -20.84 6.99
N ALA A 105 -13.93 -20.83 7.68
CA ALA A 105 -14.29 -21.84 8.68
C ALA A 105 -14.29 -23.25 8.10
N GLN A 106 -14.91 -23.43 6.94
CA GLN A 106 -14.98 -24.72 6.26
C GLN A 106 -13.59 -25.19 5.84
N LEU A 107 -12.73 -24.30 5.34
CA LEU A 107 -11.36 -24.64 4.98
C LEU A 107 -10.52 -25.03 6.21
N LEU A 108 -10.59 -24.26 7.29
CA LEU A 108 -9.90 -24.57 8.55
C LEU A 108 -10.39 -25.89 9.14
N CYS A 109 -11.69 -26.20 9.05
CA CYS A 109 -12.21 -27.51 9.46
C CYS A 109 -11.54 -28.65 8.69
N ARG A 110 -11.42 -28.50 7.36
CA ARG A 110 -10.81 -29.52 6.49
C ARG A 110 -9.33 -29.73 6.80
N ILE A 111 -8.58 -28.65 7.01
CA ILE A 111 -7.13 -28.74 7.26
C ILE A 111 -6.84 -29.26 8.68
N THR A 112 -7.62 -28.84 9.67
CA THR A 112 -7.37 -29.19 11.08
C THR A 112 -8.07 -30.47 11.54
N GLY A 113 -9.04 -30.98 10.78
CA GLY A 113 -9.90 -32.09 11.17
C GLY A 113 -10.86 -31.77 12.32
N ARG A 114 -10.94 -30.50 12.76
CA ARG A 114 -11.78 -30.06 13.88
C ARG A 114 -12.87 -29.12 13.42
N LYS A 115 -14.05 -29.20 14.04
CA LYS A 115 -15.11 -28.21 13.82
C LYS A 115 -14.65 -26.83 14.29
N MET A 116 -14.60 -25.88 13.36
CA MET A 116 -14.34 -24.46 13.59
C MET A 116 -15.66 -23.69 13.43
N PRO A 117 -16.34 -23.30 14.52
CA PRO A 117 -17.45 -22.36 14.42
C PRO A 117 -16.96 -20.99 13.95
N VAL A 118 -17.76 -20.32 13.10
CA VAL A 118 -17.44 -19.02 12.51
C VAL A 118 -17.17 -17.93 13.57
N SER A 119 -17.79 -18.06 14.75
CA SER A 119 -17.58 -17.18 15.90
C SER A 119 -16.16 -17.22 16.49
N LEU A 120 -15.39 -18.30 16.29
CA LEU A 120 -14.01 -18.41 16.76
C LEU A 120 -12.99 -17.79 15.79
N ILE A 121 -13.39 -17.55 14.54
CA ILE A 121 -12.53 -16.97 13.50
C ILE A 121 -12.59 -15.45 13.55
N THR A 122 -13.76 -14.92 13.91
CA THR A 122 -13.91 -13.49 14.18
C THR A 122 -13.34 -13.17 15.55
N MET A 123 -12.11 -12.66 15.63
CA MET A 123 -11.70 -11.91 16.83
C MET A 123 -12.63 -10.70 16.96
N ARG A 124 -13.60 -10.76 17.88
CA ARG A 124 -14.31 -9.56 18.33
C ARG A 124 -13.28 -8.59 18.88
N ARG A 125 -12.93 -7.57 18.10
CA ARG A 125 -12.26 -6.37 18.63
C ARG A 125 -13.22 -5.74 19.65
N ARG A 126 -12.97 -5.98 20.94
CA ARG A 126 -13.13 -4.91 21.93
C ARG A 126 -12.06 -3.88 21.58
N CYS A 127 -12.44 -2.88 20.81
CA CYS A 127 -11.63 -1.68 20.69
C CYS A 127 -11.65 -0.98 22.05
N TYR A 128 -10.50 -0.90 22.70
CA TYR A 128 -10.14 0.21 23.59
C TYR A 128 -9.38 1.24 22.75
#